data_AF-A0A920K9W6-F1
#
_entry.id   AF-A0A920K9W6-F1
#
_cell.length_a   1.000
_cell.length_b   1.000
_cell.length_c   1.000
_cell.angle_alpha   90.00
_cell.angle_beta   90.00
_cell.angle_gamma   90.00
#
_symmetry.space_group_name_H-M   'P 1'
#
loop_
_entity.id
_entity.type
_entity.pdbx_description
1 polymer ?
#
loop_
_entity_poly.entity_id
_entity_poly.type
_entity_poly.pdbx_seq_one_letter_code
_entity_poly.pdbx_strand_id
1 'polypeptide(L)'
;MKTPAPYYTIENGHIAAIAKAATPDGPARLAMPSLADAHNHARPLPTTSFGCGGKPLEQWLPQLAVMPPVDAYTAAVASLARSVRGGATSVMIHLTRAMGQMPLPDEAREIARAAADVGISIGFAIPCAIAILYLR
;
A
#
# COMPACT_ATOMS: atom_id res chain seq x y z
N MET A 1 15.98 36.64 -0.37
CA MET A 1 16.50 35.98 0.85
C MET A 1 15.84 34.61 0.94
N LYS A 2 16.58 33.49 0.92
CA LYS A 2 15.97 32.16 1.06
C LYS A 2 15.49 32.00 2.50
N THR A 3 14.23 31.64 2.71
CA THR A 3 13.73 31.25 4.03
C THR A 3 14.48 29.99 4.47
N PRO A 4 15.10 29.97 5.66
CA PRO A 4 15.75 28.77 6.16
C PRO A 4 14.71 27.66 6.36
N ALA A 5 15.03 26.44 5.92
CA ALA A 5 14.17 25.28 6.11
C ALA A 5 13.96 25.00 7.62
N PRO A 6 12.79 24.54 8.07
CA PRO A 6 12.63 24.13 9.46
C PRO A 6 13.48 22.89 9.75
N TYR A 7 13.89 22.72 11.02
CA TYR A 7 14.42 21.44 11.51
C TYR A 7 13.34 20.71 12.29
N TYR A 8 13.43 19.37 12.28
CA TYR A 8 12.52 18.45 12.94
C TYR A 8 13.29 17.63 13.96
N THR A 9 12.74 17.45 15.16
CA THR A 9 13.21 16.42 16.08
C THR A 9 12.25 15.24 16.00
N ILE A 10 12.81 14.03 15.93
CA ILE A 10 12.04 12.78 15.90
C ILE A 10 12.35 12.01 17.17
N GLU A 11 11.32 11.68 17.94
CA GLU A 11 11.43 10.85 19.14
C GLU A 11 10.45 9.68 19.01
N ASN A 12 10.94 8.46 19.18
CA ASN A 12 10.12 7.24 19.09
C ASN A 12 9.25 7.15 17.82
N GLY A 13 9.75 7.66 16.69
CA GLY A 13 9.02 7.66 15.41
C GLY A 13 7.97 8.77 15.24
N HIS A 14 7.87 9.70 16.19
CA HIS A 14 6.97 10.85 16.14
C HIS A 14 7.73 12.16 15.96
N ILE A 15 7.11 13.13 15.30
CA ILE A 15 7.62 14.51 15.26
C ILE A 15 7.44 15.13 16.64
N ALA A 16 8.54 15.38 17.35
CA ALA A 16 8.54 15.95 18.69
C ALA A 16 8.56 17.49 18.67
N ALA A 17 9.27 18.09 17.72
CA ALA A 17 9.28 19.53 17.51
C ALA A 17 9.49 19.91 16.04
N ILE A 18 8.97 21.08 15.69
CA ILE A 18 9.24 21.76 14.42
C ILE A 18 9.68 23.18 14.76
N ALA A 19 10.88 23.56 14.33
CA ALA A 19 11.42 24.89 14.62
C ALA A 19 12.13 25.49 13.41
N LYS A 20 12.19 26.82 13.35
CA LYS A 20 12.84 27.55 12.27
C LYS A 20 14.36 27.36 12.37
N ALA A 21 15.03 26.98 11.28
CA ALA A 21 16.50 26.99 11.29
C ALA A 21 17.02 28.44 11.23
N ALA A 22 18.15 28.67 11.89
CA ALA A 22 18.82 29.98 11.88
C ALA A 22 19.49 30.26 10.53
N THR A 23 19.96 29.22 9.84
CA THR A 23 20.69 29.31 8.58
C THR A 23 20.11 28.34 7.55
N PRO A 24 20.00 28.72 6.27
CA PRO A 24 19.62 27.80 5.21
C PRO A 24 20.67 26.67 5.08
N ASP A 25 20.22 25.43 5.12
CA ASP A 25 21.04 24.25 4.86
C ASP A 25 20.79 23.74 3.43
N GLY A 26 21.71 24.06 2.51
CA GLY A 26 21.70 23.51 1.15
C GLY A 26 20.68 24.10 0.16
N PRO A 27 20.36 23.37 -0.93
CA PRO A 27 19.42 23.82 -1.95
C PRO A 27 17.99 23.91 -1.41
N ALA A 28 17.16 24.75 -2.05
CA ALA A 28 15.76 24.88 -1.67
C ALA A 28 15.01 23.58 -1.93
N ARG A 29 14.46 22.98 -0.87
CA ARG A 29 13.65 21.75 -0.91
C ARG A 29 12.30 22.04 -0.26
N LEU A 30 11.26 21.39 -0.76
CA LEU A 30 9.95 21.37 -0.12
C LEU A 30 9.79 20.02 0.59
N ALA A 31 9.68 20.06 1.91
CA ALA A 31 9.18 18.92 2.67
C ALA A 31 7.65 19.05 2.78
N MET A 32 6.94 17.94 2.55
CA MET A 32 5.50 17.85 2.71
C MET A 32 5.16 16.55 3.46
N PRO A 33 3.99 16.48 4.13
CA PRO A 33 3.49 15.21 4.63
C PRO A 33 3.44 14.17 3.51
N SER A 34 3.72 12.92 3.85
CA SER A 34 3.58 11.82 2.90
C SER A 34 2.12 11.63 2.49
N LEU A 35 1.92 11.00 1.33
CA LEU A 35 0.60 10.67 0.85
C LEU A 35 0.07 9.40 1.55
N ALA A 36 -1.25 9.27 1.57
CA ALA A 36 -1.93 8.05 1.94
C ALA A 36 -2.54 7.39 0.70
N ASP A 37 -2.19 6.13 0.45
CA ASP A 37 -2.85 5.29 -0.54
C ASP A 37 -4.07 4.65 0.13
N ALA A 38 -5.21 5.33 0.03
CA ALA A 38 -6.42 4.95 0.75
C ALA A 38 -7.13 3.71 0.18
N HIS A 39 -6.64 3.12 -0.92
CA HIS A 39 -7.25 1.94 -1.52
C HIS A 39 -6.28 1.18 -2.43
N ASN A 40 -5.65 0.14 -1.89
CA ASN A 40 -4.74 -0.72 -2.62
C ASN A 40 -5.14 -2.19 -2.47
N HIS A 41 -4.95 -2.99 -3.51
CA HIS A 41 -5.28 -4.41 -3.49
C HIS A 41 -4.05 -5.31 -3.29
N ALA A 42 -2.88 -4.74 -3.02
CA ALA A 42 -1.58 -5.43 -2.91
C ALA A 42 -1.20 -6.28 -4.14
N ARG A 43 -1.81 -6.03 -5.31
CA ARG A 43 -1.54 -6.80 -6.53
C ARG A 43 -0.17 -6.46 -7.11
N PRO A 44 0.61 -7.46 -7.58
CA PRO A 44 1.94 -7.21 -8.13
C PRO A 44 1.87 -6.49 -9.48
N LEU A 45 0.80 -6.70 -10.24
CA LEU A 45 0.61 -6.17 -11.59
C LEU A 45 -0.74 -5.47 -11.72
N PRO A 46 -0.83 -4.42 -12.57
CA PRO A 46 -2.09 -3.75 -12.85
C PRO A 46 -3.03 -4.65 -13.65
N THR A 47 -4.33 -4.44 -13.52
CA THR A 47 -5.33 -5.24 -14.26
C THR A 47 -5.21 -5.07 -15.77
N THR A 48 -4.63 -3.96 -16.23
CA THR A 48 -4.32 -3.71 -17.65
C THR A 48 -3.35 -4.73 -18.23
N SER A 49 -2.42 -5.28 -17.44
CA SER A 49 -1.52 -6.36 -17.86
C SER A 49 -2.24 -7.67 -18.18
N PHE A 50 -3.50 -7.82 -17.75
CA PHE A 50 -4.33 -9.00 -18.00
C PHE A 50 -5.44 -8.73 -19.02
N GLY A 51 -5.26 -7.70 -19.85
CA GLY A 51 -6.24 -7.33 -20.87
C GLY A 51 -7.53 -6.74 -20.29
N CYS A 52 -7.51 -6.22 -19.06
CA CYS A 52 -8.66 -5.56 -18.45
C CYS A 52 -8.76 -4.06 -18.75
N GLY A 53 -7.91 -3.51 -19.61
CA GLY A 53 -7.93 -2.08 -19.93
C GLY A 53 -9.19 -1.68 -20.70
N GLY A 54 -9.86 -0.61 -20.27
CA GLY A 54 -11.01 -0.02 -20.96
C GLY A 54 -12.27 -0.90 -21.02
N LYS A 55 -12.32 -2.03 -20.31
CA LYS A 55 -13.48 -2.93 -20.29
C LYS A 55 -14.60 -2.38 -19.38
N PRO A 56 -15.88 -2.59 -19.74
CA PRO A 56 -16.98 -2.34 -18.81
C PRO A 56 -16.89 -3.27 -17.60
N LEU A 57 -17.50 -2.88 -16.48
CA LEU A 57 -17.36 -3.58 -15.19
C LEU A 57 -17.77 -5.05 -15.28
N GLU A 58 -18.83 -5.33 -16.03
CA GLU A 58 -19.42 -6.66 -16.26
C GLU A 58 -18.46 -7.61 -16.98
N GLN A 59 -17.53 -7.07 -17.76
CA GLN A 59 -16.46 -7.84 -18.40
C GLN A 59 -15.15 -7.81 -17.59
N TRP A 60 -14.88 -6.70 -16.92
CA TRP A 60 -13.69 -6.53 -16.10
C TRP A 60 -13.68 -7.48 -14.90
N LEU A 61 -14.80 -7.60 -14.17
CA LEU A 61 -14.90 -8.44 -12.97
C LEU A 61 -14.61 -9.93 -13.25
N PRO A 62 -15.27 -10.58 -14.23
CA PRO A 62 -14.94 -11.97 -14.59
C PRO A 62 -13.51 -12.12 -15.10
N GLN A 63 -12.98 -11.13 -15.82
CA GLN A 63 -11.60 -11.17 -16.30
C GLN A 63 -10.59 -11.21 -15.14
N LEU A 64 -10.87 -10.59 -13.99
CA LEU A 64 -9.99 -10.73 -12.82
C LEU A 64 -9.89 -12.18 -12.33
N ALA A 65 -10.89 -13.02 -12.60
CA ALA A 65 -10.88 -14.43 -12.20
C ALA A 65 -9.76 -15.22 -12.87
N VAL A 66 -9.26 -14.77 -14.03
CA VAL A 66 -8.17 -15.44 -14.76
C VAL A 66 -6.78 -15.12 -14.21
N MET A 67 -6.66 -14.18 -13.27
CA MET A 67 -5.38 -13.89 -12.64
C MET A 67 -4.92 -15.12 -11.86
N PRO A 68 -3.70 -15.64 -12.13
CA PRO A 68 -3.21 -16.83 -11.47
C PRO A 68 -2.97 -16.55 -9.97
N PRO A 69 -3.01 -17.59 -9.13
CA PRO A 69 -2.54 -17.46 -7.77
C PRO A 69 -1.07 -17.04 -7.73
N VAL A 70 -0.71 -16.18 -6.79
CA VAL A 70 0.65 -15.67 -6.62
C VAL A 70 1.07 -15.72 -5.16
N ASP A 71 2.37 -15.70 -4.92
CA ASP A 71 2.94 -15.60 -3.58
C ASP A 71 2.59 -14.25 -2.96
N ALA A 72 1.94 -14.30 -1.80
CA ALA A 72 1.35 -13.13 -1.15
C ALA A 72 2.38 -12.10 -0.73
N TYR A 73 3.48 -12.56 -0.14
CA TYR A 73 4.58 -11.71 0.31
C TYR A 73 5.22 -10.97 -0.88
N THR A 74 5.64 -11.71 -1.91
CA THR A 74 6.30 -11.17 -3.09
C THR A 74 5.42 -10.15 -3.81
N ALA A 75 4.13 -10.47 -3.94
CA ALA A 75 3.16 -9.57 -4.54
C ALA A 75 2.98 -8.27 -3.75
N ALA A 76 2.85 -8.39 -2.42
CA ALA A 76 2.70 -7.25 -1.53
C ALA A 76 3.95 -6.37 -1.53
N VAL A 77 5.16 -6.94 -1.44
CA VAL A 77 6.43 -6.18 -1.51
C VAL A 77 6.48 -5.36 -2.80
N ALA A 78 6.19 -5.98 -3.95
CA ALA A 78 6.21 -5.28 -5.23
C ALA A 78 5.18 -4.15 -5.30
N SER A 79 3.97 -4.36 -4.77
CA SER A 79 2.93 -3.32 -4.72
C SER A 79 3.32 -2.16 -3.80
N LEU A 80 3.70 -2.46 -2.57
CA LEU A 80 3.99 -1.48 -1.52
C LEU A 80 5.27 -0.69 -1.79
N ALA A 81 6.30 -1.33 -2.35
CA ALA A 81 7.50 -0.63 -2.79
C ALA A 81 7.18 0.44 -3.83
N ARG A 82 6.22 0.19 -4.75
CA ARG A 82 5.76 1.22 -5.69
C ARG A 82 5.02 2.35 -4.99
N SER A 83 4.19 2.06 -3.99
CA SER A 83 3.53 3.10 -3.18
C SER A 83 4.55 4.00 -2.49
N VAL A 84 5.58 3.44 -1.84
CA VAL A 84 6.68 4.22 -1.23
C VAL A 84 7.42 5.06 -2.27
N ARG A 85 7.77 4.46 -3.42
CA ARG A 85 8.43 5.18 -4.52
C ARG A 85 7.57 6.31 -5.09
N GLY A 86 6.24 6.21 -5.00
CA GLY A 86 5.28 7.25 -5.35
C GLY A 86 5.05 8.30 -4.25
N GLY A 87 5.68 8.17 -3.08
CA GLY A 87 5.57 9.11 -1.96
C GLY A 87 4.45 8.79 -0.96
N ALA A 88 3.81 7.62 -1.07
CA ALA A 88 2.83 7.17 -0.07
C ALA A 88 3.50 6.30 1.00
N THR A 89 3.32 6.65 2.27
CA THR A 89 3.90 5.90 3.41
C THR A 89 2.85 5.25 4.31
N SER A 90 1.57 5.37 3.96
CA SER A 90 0.47 4.64 4.59
C SER A 90 -0.48 4.09 3.52
N VAL A 91 -0.89 2.83 3.64
CA VAL A 91 -1.72 2.15 2.65
C VAL A 91 -2.88 1.41 3.29
N MET A 92 -4.09 1.58 2.78
CA MET A 92 -5.20 0.69 3.10
C MET A 92 -5.22 -0.48 2.12
N ILE A 93 -5.08 -1.70 2.65
CA ILE A 93 -5.14 -2.94 1.88
C ILE A 93 -6.58 -3.45 1.85
N HIS A 94 -7.22 -3.28 0.70
CA HIS A 94 -8.53 -3.82 0.39
C HIS A 94 -8.40 -5.27 -0.11
N LEU A 95 -8.26 -6.20 0.86
CA LEU A 95 -8.05 -7.62 0.64
C LEU A 95 -9.37 -8.37 0.44
N THR A 96 -10.16 -7.97 -0.56
CA THR A 96 -11.44 -8.60 -0.91
C THR A 96 -11.31 -9.78 -1.87
N ARG A 97 -10.14 -9.97 -2.46
CA ARG A 97 -9.79 -11.13 -3.27
C ARG A 97 -8.44 -11.64 -2.81
N ALA A 98 -8.44 -12.82 -2.21
CA ALA A 98 -7.22 -13.54 -1.84
C ALA A 98 -6.37 -13.83 -3.08
N MET A 99 -5.06 -13.82 -2.91
CA MET A 99 -4.07 -14.27 -3.89
C MET A 99 -4.09 -15.80 -4.03
N GLY A 100 -4.62 -16.52 -3.02
CA GLY A 100 -5.18 -17.86 -3.21
C GLY A 100 -4.20 -19.03 -3.07
N GLN A 101 -2.98 -18.78 -2.57
CA GLN A 101 -2.02 -19.84 -2.24
C GLN A 101 -2.11 -20.32 -0.78
N MET A 102 -2.83 -19.61 0.08
CA MET A 102 -2.95 -19.91 1.51
C MET A 102 -4.27 -19.37 2.09
N PRO A 103 -4.67 -19.79 3.30
CA PRO A 103 -5.81 -19.22 3.99
C PRO A 103 -5.69 -17.70 4.18
N LEU A 104 -6.83 -16.98 4.11
CA LEU A 104 -6.87 -15.52 4.16
C LEU A 104 -6.16 -14.90 5.39
N PRO A 105 -6.24 -15.47 6.62
CA PRO A 105 -5.47 -14.94 7.75
C PRO A 105 -3.96 -15.07 7.59
N ASP A 106 -3.48 -16.15 6.97
CA ASP A 106 -2.06 -16.36 6.70
C ASP A 106 -1.59 -15.42 5.59
N GLU A 107 -2.42 -15.22 4.57
CA GLU A 107 -2.17 -14.24 3.52
C GLU A 107 -2.04 -12.82 4.08
N ALA A 108 -2.96 -12.42 4.98
CA ALA A 108 -2.89 -11.13 5.66
C ALA A 108 -1.61 -10.98 6.50
N ARG A 109 -1.12 -12.07 7.13
CA ARG A 109 0.16 -12.05 7.87
C ARG A 109 1.35 -11.85 6.93
N GLU A 110 1.39 -12.52 5.78
CA GLU A 110 2.46 -12.31 4.79
C GLU A 110 2.43 -10.89 4.20
N ILE A 111 1.25 -10.32 3.98
CA ILE A 111 1.12 -8.91 3.56
C ILE A 111 1.59 -7.96 4.67
N ALA A 112 1.25 -8.24 5.94
CA ALA A 112 1.72 -7.44 7.07
C ALA A 112 3.24 -7.50 7.24
N ARG A 113 3.82 -8.69 7.07
CA ARG A 113 5.26 -8.88 7.03
C ARG A 113 5.90 -8.09 5.89
N ALA A 114 5.37 -8.19 4.68
CA ALA A 114 5.85 -7.42 3.52
C ALA A 114 5.80 -5.90 3.78
N ALA A 115 4.76 -5.41 4.45
CA ALA A 115 4.65 -4.00 4.82
C ALA A 115 5.73 -3.58 5.83
N ALA A 116 6.00 -4.41 6.85
CA ALA A 116 7.08 -4.18 7.79
C ALA A 116 8.45 -4.14 7.10
N ASP A 117 8.71 -5.09 6.19
CA ASP A 117 9.97 -5.20 5.45
C ASP A 117 10.17 -4.03 4.46
N VAL A 118 9.09 -3.50 3.87
CA VAL A 118 9.11 -2.29 3.03
C VAL A 118 9.23 -1.01 3.86
N GLY A 119 8.85 -1.04 5.14
CA GLY A 119 8.83 0.12 6.02
C GLY A 119 7.62 1.03 5.82
N ILE A 120 6.45 0.45 5.52
CA ILE A 120 5.20 1.18 5.27
C ILE A 120 4.12 0.79 6.28
N SER A 121 3.35 1.78 6.74
CA SER A 121 2.19 1.53 7.60
C SER A 121 1.01 1.03 6.79
N ILE A 122 0.33 0.00 7.25
CA ILE A 122 -0.88 -0.50 6.58
C ILE A 122 -2.09 -0.58 7.50
N GLY A 123 -3.27 -0.39 6.91
CA GLY A 123 -4.56 -0.77 7.50
C GLY A 123 -5.22 -1.82 6.61
N PHE A 124 -5.96 -2.76 7.18
CA PHE A 124 -6.65 -3.80 6.41
C PHE A 124 -8.15 -3.55 6.33
N ALA A 125 -8.71 -3.70 5.12
CA ALA A 125 -10.12 -3.99 4.91
C ALA A 125 -10.23 -5.42 4.37
N ILE A 126 -10.47 -6.35 5.29
CA ILE A 126 -10.64 -7.78 5.01
C ILE A 126 -12.11 -8.11 5.20
N PRO A 127 -12.75 -8.88 4.29
CA PRO A 127 -14.08 -9.41 4.53
C PRO A 127 -14.01 -10.39 5.72
N CYS A 128 -14.55 -9.99 6.86
CA CYS A 128 -14.87 -10.92 7.94
C CYS A 128 -15.97 -11.85 7.42
N ALA A 129 -15.78 -13.17 7.54
CA ALA A 129 -16.66 -14.17 6.94
C ALA A 129 -18.15 -13.88 7.19
N ILE A 130 -18.88 -13.49 6.14
CA ILE A 130 -20.21 -14.03 5.95
C ILE A 130 -19.95 -15.43 5.39
N ALA A 131 -20.18 -16.44 6.22
CA ALA A 131 -20.41 -17.78 5.73
C ALA A 131 -21.55 -17.69 4.71
N ILE A 132 -21.21 -17.55 3.42
CA ILE A 132 -22.01 -18.15 2.37
C ILE A 132 -21.80 -19.64 2.59
N LEU A 133 -22.64 -20.14 3.50
CA LEU A 133 -22.91 -21.53 3.74
C LEU A 133 -22.81 -22.28 2.42
N TYR A 134 -22.02 -23.35 2.45
CA TYR A 134 -22.27 -24.57 1.72
C TYR A 134 -23.73 -24.65 1.24
N LEU A 135 -23.97 -24.27 -0.01
CA LEU A 135 -25.03 -24.85 -0.82
C LEU A 135 -24.38 -25.92 -1.68
N ARG A 136 -24.13 -27.06 -1.04
CA ARG A 136 -24.32 -28.38 -1.63
C ARG A 136 -25.24 -29.15 -0.72
#